data_AF-A0A6B3HWE9-F1
#
_entry.id   AF-A0A6B3HWE9-F1
#
_cell.length_a   1.000
_cell.length_b   1.000
_cell.length_c   1.000
_cell.angle_alpha   90.00
_cell.angle_beta   90.00
_cell.angle_gamma   90.00
#
_symmetry.space_group_name_H-M   'P 1'
#
loop_
_entity.id
_entity.type
_entity.pdbx_description
1 polymer ?
#
loop_
_entity_poly.entity_id
_entity_poly.type
_entity_poly.pdbx_seq_one_letter_code
_entity_poly.pdbx_strand_id
1 'polypeptide(L)' 'MSTTPDVSVVVAVYNTMPYLTECLNSLVRQSIGLDRLEIVAVDDGSTDDSGAELDRFAERYPGVVK' A
#
# COMPACT_ATOMS: atom_id res chain seq x y z
N MET A 1 12.69 7.79 -14.74
CA MET A 1 12.51 9.13 -14.15
C MET A 1 11.43 8.99 -13.10
N SER A 2 11.72 9.27 -11.83
CA SER A 2 10.67 9.23 -10.81
C SER A 2 9.83 10.49 -10.98
N THR A 3 8.61 10.33 -11.49
CA THR A 3 7.60 11.38 -11.45
C THR A 3 7.23 11.60 -9.99
N THR A 4 7.12 12.86 -9.57
CA THR A 4 6.52 13.19 -8.28
C THR A 4 5.07 12.68 -8.30
N PRO A 5 4.62 11.88 -7.32
CA PRO A 5 3.23 11.48 -7.26
C PRO A 5 2.34 12.71 -7.05
N ASP A 6 1.16 12.70 -7.64
CA ASP A 6 0.18 13.77 -7.42
C ASP A 6 -0.57 13.56 -6.10
N VAL A 7 -0.70 12.30 -5.67
CA VAL A 7 -1.33 11.91 -4.41
C VAL A 7 -0.49 10.82 -3.72
N SER A 8 -0.18 11.05 -2.44
CA SER A 8 0.37 10.03 -1.55
C SER A 8 -0.66 9.65 -0.50
N VAL A 9 -0.97 8.36 -0.39
CA VAL A 9 -1.87 7.80 0.62
C VAL A 9 -1.05 7.11 1.69
N VAL A 10 -1.20 7.55 2.95
CA VAL A 10 -0.53 6.92 4.09
C VAL A 10 -1.52 6.00 4.80
N VAL A 11 -1.15 4.74 4.99
CA VAL A 11 -1.98 3.71 5.64
C VAL A 11 -1.26 3.22 6.89
N ALA A 12 -1.83 3.49 8.07
CA ALA A 12 -1.35 2.90 9.32
C ALA A 12 -1.97 1.51 9.49
N VAL A 13 -1.13 0.53 9.85
CA VAL A 13 -1.48 -0.89 9.93
C VAL A 13 -1.09 -1.42 11.30
N TYR A 14 -2.08 -1.92 12.05
CA TYR A 14 -1.88 -2.70 13.27
C TYR A 14 -2.97 -3.77 13.38
N ASN A 15 -2.60 -5.03 13.16
CA ASN A 15 -3.51 -6.19 13.20
C ASN A 15 -4.78 -6.02 12.32
N THR A 16 -4.59 -5.62 11.06
CA THR A 16 -5.68 -5.25 10.14
C THR A 16 -5.94 -6.27 9.03
N MET A 17 -5.35 -7.45 9.12
CA MET A 17 -5.37 -8.46 8.06
C MET A 17 -6.79 -8.76 7.49
N PRO A 18 -7.89 -8.76 8.27
CA PRO A 18 -9.23 -9.02 7.72
C PRO A 18 -9.68 -8.05 6.62
N TYR A 19 -9.10 -6.84 6.53
CA TYR A 19 -9.48 -5.82 5.55
C TYR A 19 -8.29 -5.22 4.77
N LEU A 20 -7.06 -5.49 5.19
CA LEU A 20 -5.85 -4.93 4.58
C LEU A 20 -5.77 -5.23 3.07
N THR A 21 -6.00 -6.48 2.67
CA THR A 21 -5.96 -6.88 1.25
C THR A 21 -6.97 -6.12 0.40
N GLU A 22 -8.20 -5.95 0.90
CA GLU A 22 -9.25 -5.22 0.19
C GLU A 22 -8.90 -3.73 0.08
N CYS A 23 -8.41 -3.14 1.16
CA CYS A 23 -7.96 -1.76 1.22
C CYS A 23 -6.87 -1.49 0.17
N LEU A 24 -5.79 -2.27 0.16
CA LEU A 24 -4.69 -2.09 -0.79
C LEU A 24 -5.13 -2.34 -2.24
N ASN A 25 -5.97 -3.36 -2.49
CA ASN A 25 -6.55 -3.60 -3.81
C ASN A 25 -7.41 -2.41 -4.28
N SER A 26 -8.14 -1.77 -3.38
CA SER A 26 -8.93 -0.58 -3.69
C SER A 26 -8.01 0.57 -4.11
N LEU A 27 -6.93 0.82 -3.37
CA LEU A 27 -5.99 1.91 -3.66
C LEU A 27 -5.28 1.73 -5.00
N VAL A 28 -4.78 0.53 -5.32
CA VAL A 28 -4.09 0.30 -6.61
C VAL A 28 -5.02 0.27 -7.83
N ARG A 29 -6.34 0.32 -7.63
CA ARG A 29 -7.36 0.35 -8.70
C ARG A 29 -7.98 1.73 -8.92
N GLN A 30 -7.48 2.77 -8.26
CA GLN A 30 -7.98 4.13 -8.43
C GLN A 30 -7.78 4.65 -9.86
N SER A 31 -8.69 5.49 -10.32
CA SER A 31 -8.74 5.99 -11.71
C SER A 31 -7.66 7.00 -12.08
N ILE A 32 -6.88 7.50 -11.11
CA ILE A 32 -5.80 8.46 -11.34
C ILE A 32 -4.58 7.85 -12.06
N GLY A 33 -4.46 6.52 -12.05
CA GLY A 33 -3.31 5.79 -12.60
C GLY A 33 -2.20 5.57 -11.57
N LEU A 34 -1.44 4.50 -11.73
CA LEU A 34 -0.38 4.08 -10.80
C LEU A 34 0.86 4.99 -10.86
N ASP A 35 1.11 5.63 -12.00
CA ASP A 35 2.24 6.54 -12.25
C ASP A 35 2.14 7.87 -11.47
N ARG A 36 0.95 8.17 -10.96
CA ARG A 36 0.61 9.40 -10.23
C ARG A 36 0.25 9.14 -8.77
N LEU A 37 0.28 7.87 -8.33
CA LEU A 37 -0.12 7.43 -7.00
C LEU A 37 1.08 6.87 -6.23
N GLU A 38 1.20 7.25 -4.97
CA GLU A 38 2.09 6.62 -4.00
C GLU A 38 1.26 6.11 -2.81
N ILE A 39 1.58 4.92 -2.32
CA ILE A 39 0.99 4.32 -1.13
C ILE A 39 2.13 4.03 -0.16
N VAL A 40 2.07 4.62 1.03
CA VAL A 40 3.03 4.37 2.10
C VAL A 40 2.29 3.63 3.21
N ALA A 41 2.57 2.35 3.38
CA ALA A 41 1.95 1.51 4.40
C ALA A 41 2.93 1.31 5.57
N VAL A 42 2.50 1.67 6.78
CA VAL A 42 3.32 1.61 7.98
C VAL A 42 2.73 0.58 8.94
N ASP A 43 3.43 -0.53 9.12
CA ASP A 43 3.12 -1.51 10.15
C ASP A 43 3.64 -1.04 11.51
N ASP A 44 2.73 -0.81 12.46
CA ASP A 44 3.00 -0.37 13.83
C ASP A 44 3.16 -1.57 14.79
N GLY A 45 3.90 -2.59 14.33
CA GLY A 45 4.20 -3.78 15.13
C GLY A 45 3.03 -4.77 15.20
N SER A 46 2.38 -5.05 14.08
CA SER A 46 1.37 -6.11 13.98
C SER A 46 1.93 -7.46 14.40
N THR A 47 1.05 -8.28 14.98
CA THR A 47 1.33 -9.66 15.39
C THR A 47 0.61 -10.70 14.53
N ASP A 48 -0.24 -10.24 13.61
CA ASP A 48 -0.88 -11.05 12.58
C ASP A 48 -0.07 -11.00 11.26
N ASP A 49 -0.65 -11.52 10.19
CA ASP A 49 0.00 -11.60 8.87
C ASP A 49 0.03 -10.25 8.11
N SER A 50 -0.34 -9.13 8.74
CA SER A 50 -0.42 -7.83 8.07
C SER A 50 0.92 -7.40 7.46
N GLY A 51 2.04 -7.60 8.17
CA GLY A 51 3.37 -7.26 7.65
C GLY A 51 3.73 -8.05 6.38
N ALA A 52 3.49 -9.36 6.38
CA ALA A 52 3.72 -10.20 5.20
C ALA A 52 2.82 -9.82 4.02
N GLU A 53 1.60 -9.37 4.29
CA GLU A 53 0.69 -8.85 3.27
C GLU A 53 1.21 -7.53 2.66
N LEU A 54 1.75 -6.63 3.47
CA LEU A 54 2.40 -5.41 2.99
C LEU A 54 3.58 -5.71 2.08
N ASP A 55 4.47 -6.61 2.50
CA ASP A 55 5.63 -7.05 1.72
C ASP A 55 5.19 -7.60 0.35
N ARG A 56 4.16 -8.44 0.33
CA ARG A 56 3.60 -8.99 -0.92
C ARG A 56 3.09 -7.91 -1.87
N PHE A 57 2.48 -6.83 -1.34
CA PHE A 57 2.02 -5.72 -2.17
C PHE A 57 3.16 -4.84 -2.66
N ALA A 58 4.17 -4.57 -1.83
CA ALA A 58 5.38 -3.85 -2.22
C ALA A 58 6.13 -4.57 -3.36
N GLU A 59 6.25 -5.89 -3.28
CA GLU A 59 6.84 -6.72 -4.34
C GLU A 59 6.02 -6.69 -5.64
N ARG A 60 4.69 -6.72 -5.52
CA ARG A 60 3.79 -6.75 -6.69
C ARG A 60 3.67 -5.40 -7.39
N TYR A 61 3.78 -4.29 -6.65
CA TYR A 61 3.63 -2.93 -7.15
C TYR A 61 4.87 -2.07 -6.84
N PRO A 62 6.04 -2.46 -7.38
CA PRO A 62 7.30 -1.80 -7.05
C PRO A 62 7.27 -0.33 -7.44
N GLY A 63 7.63 0.55 -6.51
CA GLY A 63 7.65 2.00 -6.70
C GLY A 63 6.32 2.70 -6.50
N VAL A 64 5.21 1.96 -6.35
CA VAL A 64 3.88 2.51 -6.02
C VAL A 64 3.56 2.25 -4.55
N VAL A 65 3.71 1.00 -4.10
CA VAL A 65 3.53 0.62 -2.69
C VAL A 65 4.90 0.58 -2.01
N LYS A 66 5.01 1.28 -0.88
CA LYS A 66 6.20 1.43 -0.07
C LYS A 66 5.91 1.10 1.39
#